data_AF-A0AAD1RU31-F1
#
_entry.id   AF-A0AAD1RU31-F1
#
_cell.length_a   1.000
_cell.length_b   1.000
_cell.length_c   1.000
_cell.angle_alpha   90.00
_cell.angle_beta   90.00
_cell.angle_gamma   90.00
#
_symmetry.space_group_name_H-M   'P 1'
#
loop_
_entity.id
_entity.type
_entity.pdbx_description
1 polymer ?
#
loop_
_entity_poly.entity_id
_entity_poly.type
_entity_poly.pdbx_seq_one_letter_code
_entity_poly.pdbx_strand_id
1 'polypeptide(L)'
;MTDNLGRYVFVRGKILDETYTFANIYAPNTQQDRFLRDTLRALHDFTTGCLVLGGDFNIALHPTMDASRGHSSTPPLHCLKFVNFSTNYTFYSTPNECYTRIDYFFLPYYYLPRLWDSAIGGTMWSDHAPLTIQLTSPLHIPKTTTWRLHENLLSNPQVAQDVQQALTIYFTENLPQDTFPLLTWEAHKCVMRGILISHSSALKKARDHTIRELTAKIGTLTQAHKQTLDYTLLGELTAAREELAWTLRQSYTRALQRTKSFFYTEGDKCSRLLARMINKKRSMTYIARMRDTAGQLHHMPDQIATAVTRFYTDLYAIPPHAPRADPNMGLTRMNAYLTKYTKTKLSSDAAEALEAPLMEGELALQTLAANIVLLPKEGGDTERCTGYRPISLLNCDLRLFAKILATRLNPHIPDLISPDQPGTIRSGPSP
;
A
#
# COMPACT_ATOMS: atom_id res chain seq x y z
N MET A 1 1.26 19.84 4.41
CA MET A 1 1.49 20.65 5.63
C MET A 1 0.47 20.21 6.65
N THR A 2 0.89 20.00 7.89
CA THR A 2 0.02 19.61 9.02
C THR A 2 0.45 20.41 10.22
N ASP A 3 -0.47 20.70 11.13
CA ASP A 3 -0.11 21.19 12.45
C ASP A 3 0.22 20.04 13.40
N ASN A 4 0.89 20.37 14.51
CA ASN A 4 1.26 19.38 15.53
C ASN A 4 0.06 18.90 16.36
N LEU A 5 -1.06 19.63 16.34
CA LEU A 5 -2.26 19.33 17.12
C LEU A 5 -3.34 18.60 16.31
N GLY A 6 -3.10 18.33 15.02
CA GLY A 6 -4.04 17.64 14.13
C GLY A 6 -5.30 18.45 13.80
N ARG A 7 -5.24 19.78 13.88
CA ARG A 7 -6.33 20.71 13.59
C ARG A 7 -6.43 21.09 12.13
N TYR A 8 -5.39 20.89 11.32
CA TYR A 8 -5.52 21.01 9.87
C TYR A 8 -4.54 20.14 9.11
N VAL A 9 -4.93 19.79 7.88
CA VAL A 9 -4.06 19.16 6.90
C VAL A 9 -4.24 19.81 5.54
N PHE A 10 -3.14 20.29 4.97
CA PHE A 10 -3.08 20.83 3.62
C PHE A 10 -2.26 19.90 2.73
N VAL A 11 -2.85 19.53 1.59
CA VAL A 11 -2.25 18.65 0.59
C VAL A 11 -2.27 19.37 -0.74
N ARG A 12 -1.11 19.44 -1.39
CA ARG A 12 -0.99 19.92 -2.76
C ARG A 12 -0.69 18.73 -3.66
N GLY A 13 -1.33 18.69 -4.82
CA GLY A 13 -1.08 17.67 -5.81
C GLY A 13 -1.48 18.12 -7.20
N LYS A 14 -1.12 17.32 -8.20
CA LYS A 14 -1.68 17.46 -9.54
C LYS A 14 -2.73 16.38 -9.75
N ILE A 15 -3.91 16.79 -10.18
CA ILE A 15 -4.93 15.89 -10.72
C ILE A 15 -4.91 16.15 -12.22
N LEU A 16 -4.40 15.16 -12.97
CA LEU A 16 -4.06 15.34 -14.38
C LEU A 16 -2.97 16.43 -14.51
N ASP A 17 -3.17 17.43 -15.35
CA ASP A 17 -2.22 18.54 -15.54
C ASP A 17 -2.55 19.79 -14.71
N GLU A 18 -3.66 19.78 -13.96
CA GLU A 18 -4.05 20.89 -13.11
C GLU A 18 -3.55 20.69 -11.67
N THR A 19 -3.08 21.79 -11.08
CA THR A 19 -2.65 21.80 -9.67
C THR A 19 -3.85 22.06 -8.78
N TYR A 20 -3.98 21.23 -7.74
CA TYR A 20 -5.00 21.36 -6.69
C TYR A 20 -4.32 21.52 -5.34
N THR A 21 -4.93 22.33 -4.48
CA THR A 21 -4.66 22.42 -3.06
C THR A 21 -5.92 21.99 -2.32
N PHE A 22 -5.84 20.92 -1.54
CA PHE A 22 -6.88 20.47 -0.64
C PHE A 22 -6.52 20.88 0.78
N ALA A 23 -7.44 21.54 1.48
CA ALA A 23 -7.28 21.92 2.87
C ALA A 23 -8.44 21.35 3.68
N ASN A 24 -8.13 20.59 4.72
CA ASN A 24 -9.10 20.12 5.70
C ASN A 24 -8.81 20.78 7.06
N ILE A 25 -9.82 21.35 7.69
CA ILE A 25 -9.72 22.05 8.98
C ILE A 25 -10.65 21.39 10.01
N TYR A 26 -10.15 21.24 11.23
CA TYR A 26 -10.91 20.89 12.42
C TYR A 26 -10.65 21.96 13.50
N ALA A 27 -11.49 22.99 13.53
CA ALA A 27 -11.29 24.11 14.44
C ALA A 27 -11.58 23.71 15.90
N PRO A 28 -10.89 24.30 16.88
CA PRO A 28 -11.18 24.09 18.30
C PRO A 28 -12.55 24.66 18.69
N ASN A 29 -13.12 24.23 19.81
CA ASN A 29 -14.39 24.77 20.33
C ASN A 29 -14.24 26.16 20.97
N THR A 30 -13.00 26.60 21.22
CA THR A 30 -12.69 27.89 21.84
C THR A 30 -11.68 28.64 21.00
N GLN A 31 -11.74 29.98 21.02
CA GLN A 31 -10.84 30.86 20.26
C GLN A 31 -10.84 30.59 18.73
N GLN A 32 -11.99 30.19 18.16
CA GLN A 32 -12.09 29.84 16.72
C GLN A 32 -11.58 30.97 15.83
N ASP A 33 -11.90 32.22 16.15
CA ASP A 33 -11.50 33.39 15.37
C ASP A 33 -9.99 33.52 15.19
N ARG A 34 -9.23 33.32 16.29
CA ARG A 34 -7.77 33.39 16.24
C ARG A 34 -7.21 32.22 15.43
N PHE A 35 -7.70 31.02 15.70
CA PHE A 35 -7.28 29.82 15.00
C PHE A 35 -7.52 29.92 13.49
N LEU A 36 -8.71 30.36 13.07
CA LEU A 36 -9.05 30.50 11.66
C LEU A 36 -8.20 31.57 10.97
N ARG A 37 -7.94 32.72 11.62
CA ARG A 37 -7.04 33.75 11.07
C ARG A 37 -5.64 33.22 10.81
N ASP A 38 -5.04 32.54 11.77
CA ASP A 38 -3.67 32.02 11.66
C ASP A 38 -3.60 30.88 10.64
N THR A 39 -4.60 30.00 10.64
CA THR A 39 -4.70 28.86 9.69
C THR A 39 -4.92 29.34 8.26
N LEU A 40 -5.75 30.36 8.03
CA LEU A 40 -5.99 30.91 6.70
C LEU A 40 -4.79 31.67 6.14
N ARG A 41 -3.98 32.33 7.00
CA ARG A 41 -2.69 32.91 6.58
C ARG A 41 -1.73 31.83 6.11
N ALA A 42 -1.55 30.78 6.91
CA ALA A 42 -0.72 29.65 6.53
C ALA A 42 -1.22 28.97 5.24
N LEU A 43 -2.55 28.86 5.08
CA LEU A 43 -3.15 28.31 3.87
C LEU A 43 -2.89 29.20 2.66
N HIS A 44 -2.96 30.53 2.80
CA HIS A 44 -2.68 31.46 1.71
C HIS A 44 -1.27 31.25 1.14
N ASP A 45 -0.27 31.18 2.00
CA ASP A 45 1.13 30.94 1.61
C ASP A 45 1.33 29.54 1.01
N PHE A 46 0.54 28.56 1.47
CA PHE A 46 0.57 27.19 0.97
C PHE A 46 -0.28 26.96 -0.29
N THR A 47 -1.10 27.91 -0.73
CA THR A 47 -2.06 27.63 -1.81
C THR A 47 -1.41 27.78 -3.19
N THR A 48 -1.63 26.79 -4.06
CA THR A 48 -1.41 26.93 -5.52
C THR A 48 -2.48 26.20 -6.30
N GLY A 49 -2.88 26.76 -7.43
CA GLY A 49 -3.90 26.17 -8.30
C GLY A 49 -5.29 26.23 -7.68
N CYS A 50 -6.13 25.22 -7.96
CA CYS A 50 -7.50 25.17 -7.46
C CYS A 50 -7.52 24.80 -5.96
N LEU A 51 -7.99 25.72 -5.12
CA LEU A 51 -8.18 25.47 -3.69
C LEU A 51 -9.53 24.80 -3.45
N VAL A 52 -9.54 23.72 -2.69
CA VAL A 52 -10.73 23.10 -2.09
C VAL A 52 -10.50 23.06 -0.59
N LEU A 53 -11.17 23.94 0.14
CA LEU A 53 -11.09 24.01 1.60
C LEU A 53 -12.36 23.41 2.19
N GLY A 54 -12.27 22.61 3.23
CA GLY A 54 -13.45 22.16 3.96
C GLY A 54 -13.12 21.61 5.34
N GLY A 55 -14.14 21.11 6.03
CA GLY A 55 -14.01 20.50 7.35
C GLY A 55 -14.99 21.07 8.36
N ASP A 56 -14.72 20.82 9.64
CA ASP A 56 -15.52 21.29 10.78
C ASP A 56 -14.87 22.54 11.38
N PHE A 57 -15.59 23.65 11.31
CA PHE A 57 -15.14 24.96 11.76
C PHE A 57 -15.60 25.27 13.18
N ASN A 58 -16.43 24.40 13.78
CA ASN A 58 -17.01 24.57 15.12
C ASN A 58 -17.66 25.95 15.33
N ILE A 59 -18.10 26.63 14.26
CA ILE A 59 -18.70 27.96 14.30
C ILE A 59 -19.79 28.11 13.24
N ALA A 60 -20.91 28.71 13.64
CA ALA A 60 -21.98 29.10 12.73
C ALA A 60 -21.63 30.45 12.08
N LEU A 61 -21.38 30.46 10.77
CA LEU A 61 -20.89 31.64 10.05
C LEU A 61 -22.01 32.67 9.81
N HIS A 62 -23.23 32.20 9.58
CA HIS A 62 -24.44 32.99 9.37
C HIS A 62 -25.47 32.70 10.46
N PRO A 63 -25.65 33.58 11.46
CA PRO A 63 -26.50 33.32 12.62
C PRO A 63 -27.93 32.87 12.29
N THR A 64 -28.52 33.43 11.23
CA THR A 64 -29.91 33.18 10.82
C THR A 64 -30.10 31.96 9.92
N MET A 65 -29.05 31.50 9.24
CA MET A 65 -29.10 30.35 8.32
C MET A 65 -28.43 29.11 8.89
N ASP A 66 -27.44 29.30 9.77
CA ASP A 66 -26.56 28.25 10.28
C ASP A 66 -26.94 27.82 11.70
N ALA A 67 -27.94 28.44 12.32
CA ALA A 67 -28.42 28.06 13.63
C ALA A 67 -29.95 28.16 13.69
N SER A 68 -30.60 27.10 14.15
CA SER A 68 -32.07 27.04 14.26
C SER A 68 -32.65 28.02 15.29
N ARG A 69 -31.83 28.52 16.22
CA ARG A 69 -32.22 29.49 17.27
C ARG A 69 -31.60 30.89 17.09
N GLY A 70 -30.95 31.18 15.95
CA GLY A 70 -30.49 32.53 15.62
C GLY A 70 -29.30 33.09 16.41
N HIS A 71 -28.67 32.29 17.29
CA HIS A 71 -27.53 32.73 18.10
C HIS A 71 -26.20 32.34 17.42
N SER A 72 -25.51 33.31 16.81
CA SER A 72 -24.07 33.17 16.60
C SER A 72 -23.37 34.54 16.60
N SER A 73 -22.12 34.53 17.08
CA SER A 73 -21.17 35.63 16.90
C SER A 73 -20.70 35.63 15.45
N THR A 74 -20.93 36.70 14.70
CA THR A 74 -20.41 36.86 13.32
C THR A 74 -18.88 36.89 13.33
N PRO A 75 -18.18 35.90 12.74
CA PRO A 75 -16.73 35.97 12.58
C PRO A 75 -16.35 36.86 11.38
N PRO A 76 -15.14 37.44 11.36
CA PRO A 76 -14.71 38.40 10.34
C PRO A 76 -14.23 37.73 9.03
N LEU A 77 -14.96 36.72 8.54
CA LEU A 77 -14.60 35.98 7.32
C LEU A 77 -15.13 36.63 6.04
N HIS A 78 -15.10 37.97 5.96
CA HIS A 78 -15.54 38.74 4.78
C HIS A 78 -14.74 38.44 3.50
N CYS A 79 -13.60 37.75 3.59
CA CYS A 79 -12.70 37.48 2.45
C CYS A 79 -13.00 36.20 1.67
N LEU A 80 -13.80 35.28 2.21
CA LEU A 80 -14.19 34.05 1.51
C LEU A 80 -15.54 34.30 0.84
N LYS A 81 -15.56 34.47 -0.49
CA LYS A 81 -16.82 34.51 -1.24
C LYS A 81 -17.50 33.15 -1.09
N PHE A 82 -18.53 33.12 -0.26
CA PHE A 82 -19.29 31.95 0.11
C PHE A 82 -20.06 31.41 -1.09
N VAL A 83 -20.16 30.09 -1.17
CA VAL A 83 -21.31 29.51 -1.83
C VAL A 83 -22.04 28.66 -0.82
N ASN A 84 -23.31 29.02 -0.64
CA ASN A 84 -24.22 28.41 0.29
C ASN A 84 -24.92 27.25 -0.44
N PHE A 85 -24.65 26.02 -0.04
CA PHE A 85 -24.96 24.82 -0.82
C PHE A 85 -26.20 24.04 -0.33
N SER A 86 -26.74 24.37 0.84
CA SER A 86 -27.98 23.79 1.39
C SER A 86 -28.43 24.53 2.64
N THR A 87 -29.74 24.61 2.92
CA THR A 87 -30.32 25.22 4.13
C THR A 87 -30.39 24.27 5.33
N ASN A 88 -29.87 23.05 5.22
CA ASN A 88 -29.90 22.07 6.30
C ASN A 88 -28.70 22.18 7.25
N TYR A 89 -28.88 21.62 8.45
CA TYR A 89 -27.90 21.63 9.53
C TYR A 89 -27.04 20.38 9.53
N THR A 90 -25.81 20.48 10.01
CA THR A 90 -24.86 19.36 10.05
C THR A 90 -24.73 18.74 11.43
N PHE A 91 -25.05 19.47 12.50
CA PHE A 91 -24.87 19.02 13.88
C PHE A 91 -26.10 19.32 14.74
N TYR A 92 -26.39 18.45 15.71
CA TYR A 92 -27.38 18.68 16.76
C TYR A 92 -26.71 18.75 18.13
N SER A 93 -26.85 19.88 18.80
CA SER A 93 -26.31 20.09 20.14
C SER A 93 -27.33 19.71 21.20
N THR A 94 -27.21 18.53 21.80
CA THR A 94 -28.12 18.09 22.90
C THR A 94 -28.23 19.11 24.04
N PRO A 95 -27.14 19.71 24.57
CA PRO A 95 -27.24 20.65 25.69
C PRO A 95 -27.95 21.97 25.36
N ASN A 96 -27.92 22.38 24.09
CA ASN A 96 -28.49 23.65 23.63
C ASN A 96 -29.80 23.45 22.86
N GLU A 97 -30.20 22.19 22.65
CA GLU A 97 -31.36 21.76 21.89
C GLU A 97 -31.52 22.52 20.56
N CYS A 98 -30.40 22.69 19.86
CA CYS A 98 -30.33 23.47 18.64
C CYS A 98 -29.60 22.71 17.54
N TYR A 99 -30.05 22.94 16.31
CA TYR A 99 -29.36 22.47 15.12
C TYR A 99 -28.46 23.57 14.61
N THR A 100 -27.21 23.20 14.30
CA THR A 100 -26.23 24.12 13.76
C THR A 100 -25.55 23.56 12.51
N ARG A 101 -25.14 24.45 11.62
CA ARG A 101 -24.26 24.15 10.50
C ARG A 101 -22.88 24.66 10.89
N ILE A 102 -21.96 23.73 11.11
CA ILE A 102 -20.58 24.04 11.53
C ILE A 102 -19.54 23.39 10.62
N ASP A 103 -19.97 22.49 9.74
CA ASP A 103 -19.17 21.91 8.69
C ASP A 103 -19.36 22.69 7.39
N TYR A 104 -18.28 22.91 6.63
CA TYR A 104 -18.32 23.70 5.41
C TYR A 104 -17.38 23.18 4.32
N PHE A 105 -17.71 23.52 3.06
CA PHE A 105 -16.78 23.49 1.93
C PHE A 105 -16.70 24.88 1.30
N PHE A 106 -15.49 25.27 0.90
CA PHE A 106 -15.15 26.53 0.26
C PHE A 106 -14.35 26.27 -1.02
N LEU A 107 -14.72 27.00 -2.06
CA LEU A 107 -14.11 26.98 -3.39
C LEU A 107 -13.88 28.44 -3.84
N PRO A 108 -12.76 28.74 -4.53
CA PRO A 108 -12.60 30.04 -5.14
C PRO A 108 -13.70 30.31 -6.15
N TYR A 109 -14.18 31.55 -6.21
CA TYR A 109 -15.30 31.97 -7.06
C TYR A 109 -15.16 31.53 -8.53
N TYR A 110 -13.93 31.58 -9.07
CA TYR A 110 -13.64 31.17 -10.44
C TYR A 110 -13.87 29.67 -10.73
N TYR A 111 -13.78 28.80 -9.71
CA TYR A 111 -13.97 27.35 -9.85
C TYR A 111 -15.41 26.89 -9.60
N LEU A 112 -16.31 27.81 -9.22
CA LEU A 112 -17.72 27.48 -8.97
C LEU A 112 -18.46 26.86 -10.16
N PRO A 113 -18.23 27.27 -11.42
CA PRO A 113 -18.88 26.62 -12.57
C PRO A 113 -18.52 25.13 -12.73
N ARG A 114 -17.46 24.65 -12.08
CA ARG A 114 -17.09 23.23 -12.08
C ARG A 114 -17.83 22.43 -11.02
N LEU A 115 -18.49 23.07 -10.07
CA LEU A 115 -19.30 22.37 -9.10
C LEU A 115 -20.56 21.84 -9.80
N TRP A 116 -20.69 20.52 -9.80
CA TRP A 116 -21.83 19.81 -10.38
C TRP A 116 -22.95 19.64 -9.36
N ASP A 117 -22.61 19.22 -8.15
CA ASP A 117 -23.58 18.88 -7.11
C ASP A 117 -22.96 19.08 -5.72
N SER A 118 -23.81 19.31 -4.73
CA SER A 118 -23.42 19.45 -3.33
C SER A 118 -24.58 19.02 -2.43
N ALA A 119 -24.29 18.17 -1.44
CA ALA A 119 -25.33 17.63 -0.56
C ALA A 119 -24.83 17.45 0.88
N ILE A 120 -25.76 17.67 1.83
CA ILE A 120 -25.63 17.25 3.23
C ILE A 120 -26.27 15.88 3.34
N GLY A 121 -25.50 14.88 3.75
CA GLY A 121 -25.98 13.52 3.97
C GLY A 121 -26.74 13.38 5.29
N GLY A 122 -27.26 12.18 5.56
CA GLY A 122 -27.81 11.86 6.88
C GLY A 122 -26.70 11.67 7.93
N THR A 123 -26.98 12.02 9.18
CA THR A 123 -26.17 11.62 10.34
C THR A 123 -26.26 10.10 10.51
N MET A 124 -25.19 9.40 10.12
CA MET A 124 -25.15 7.94 10.15
C MET A 124 -24.48 7.45 11.43
N TRP A 125 -23.15 7.52 11.49
CA TRP A 125 -22.29 6.97 12.55
C TRP A 125 -21.51 8.06 13.30
N SER A 126 -21.68 9.32 12.87
CA SER A 126 -21.20 10.51 13.57
C SER A 126 -22.41 11.37 13.94
N ASP A 127 -22.24 12.11 15.02
CA ASP A 127 -23.03 13.27 15.44
C ASP A 127 -23.03 14.42 14.42
N HIS A 128 -22.10 14.41 13.46
CA HIS A 128 -22.09 15.29 12.30
C HIS A 128 -22.63 14.61 11.03
N ALA A 129 -23.38 15.36 10.25
CA ALA A 129 -23.83 14.99 8.92
C ALA A 129 -22.69 15.20 7.91
N PRO A 130 -22.38 14.22 7.05
CA PRO A 130 -21.30 14.38 6.09
C PRO A 130 -21.69 15.39 5.00
N LEU A 131 -20.74 16.25 4.64
CA LEU A 131 -20.86 17.12 3.48
C LEU A 131 -20.18 16.48 2.26
N THR A 132 -20.84 16.60 1.11
CA THR A 132 -20.30 16.11 -0.16
C THR A 132 -20.39 17.18 -1.23
N ILE A 133 -19.34 17.28 -2.05
CA ILE A 133 -19.29 18.12 -3.25
C ILE A 133 -18.82 17.27 -4.42
N GLN A 134 -19.40 17.49 -5.59
CA GLN A 134 -19.00 16.86 -6.84
C GLN A 134 -18.45 17.92 -7.79
N LEU A 135 -17.19 17.76 -8.19
CA LEU A 135 -16.52 18.67 -9.12
C LEU A 135 -16.38 17.98 -10.48
N THR A 136 -16.70 18.70 -11.54
CA THR A 136 -16.51 18.28 -12.92
C THR A 136 -15.01 18.20 -13.23
N SER A 137 -14.57 17.03 -13.68
CA SER A 137 -13.21 16.83 -14.18
C SER A 137 -13.05 17.56 -15.53
N PRO A 138 -11.95 18.29 -15.77
CA PRO A 138 -11.67 18.92 -17.06
C PRO A 138 -11.33 17.90 -18.17
N LEU A 139 -11.07 16.63 -17.84
CA LEU A 139 -10.82 15.56 -18.82
C LEU A 139 -11.82 14.41 -18.66
N HIS A 140 -12.34 13.95 -19.80
CA HIS A 140 -13.06 12.68 -19.90
C HIS A 140 -12.06 11.53 -20.05
N ILE A 141 -11.77 10.84 -18.94
CA ILE A 141 -10.97 9.62 -18.98
C ILE A 141 -11.94 8.45 -19.18
N PRO A 142 -11.90 7.74 -20.32
CA PRO A 142 -12.72 6.53 -20.48
C PRO A 142 -12.32 5.53 -19.40
N LYS A 143 -13.30 5.10 -18.61
CA LYS A 143 -13.08 4.11 -17.56
C LYS A 143 -12.73 2.77 -18.20
N THR A 144 -11.45 2.41 -18.26
CA THR A 144 -11.05 1.04 -18.60
C THR A 144 -11.21 0.18 -17.35
N THR A 145 -12.33 -0.55 -17.24
CA THR A 145 -12.54 -1.49 -16.14
C THR A 145 -12.23 -2.91 -16.58
N THR A 146 -11.17 -3.50 -16.04
CA THR A 146 -11.00 -4.96 -16.08
C THR A 146 -11.84 -5.57 -14.97
N TRP A 147 -12.81 -6.43 -15.31
CA TRP A 147 -13.53 -7.19 -14.30
C TRP A 147 -12.56 -8.13 -13.57
N ARG A 148 -12.72 -8.21 -12.25
CA ARG A 148 -11.98 -9.13 -11.38
C ARG A 148 -12.98 -9.81 -10.46
N LEU A 149 -12.83 -11.13 -10.33
CA LEU A 149 -13.62 -11.92 -9.40
C LEU A 149 -13.40 -11.42 -7.96
N HIS A 150 -14.48 -11.39 -7.19
CA HIS A 150 -14.42 -11.11 -5.76
C HIS A 150 -14.14 -12.41 -5.00
N GLU A 151 -13.09 -12.43 -4.18
CA GLU A 151 -12.62 -13.64 -3.48
C GLU A 151 -13.71 -14.27 -2.60
N ASN A 152 -14.49 -13.45 -1.89
CA ASN A 152 -15.57 -13.96 -1.01
C ASN A 152 -16.88 -14.25 -1.76
N LEU A 153 -16.93 -14.08 -3.09
CA LEU A 153 -18.16 -14.36 -3.84
C LEU A 153 -18.53 -15.85 -3.75
N LEU A 154 -17.52 -16.72 -3.83
CA LEU A 154 -17.69 -18.17 -3.73
C LEU A 154 -17.86 -18.65 -2.28
N SER A 155 -17.69 -17.77 -1.29
CA SER A 155 -18.03 -18.08 0.10
C SER A 155 -19.55 -18.08 0.33
N ASN A 156 -20.34 -17.52 -0.60
CA ASN A 156 -21.78 -17.63 -0.56
C ASN A 156 -22.19 -19.04 -1.01
N PRO A 157 -22.83 -19.86 -0.15
CA PRO A 157 -23.17 -21.24 -0.47
C PRO A 157 -24.02 -21.39 -1.72
N GLN A 158 -24.98 -20.47 -1.93
CA GLN A 158 -25.83 -20.49 -3.11
C GLN A 158 -25.01 -20.24 -4.38
N VAL A 159 -24.14 -19.23 -4.36
CA VAL A 159 -23.30 -18.91 -5.52
C VAL A 159 -22.32 -20.05 -5.83
N ALA A 160 -21.76 -20.68 -4.80
CA ALA A 160 -20.89 -21.84 -4.98
C ALA A 160 -21.63 -23.02 -5.64
N GLN A 161 -22.85 -23.30 -5.18
CA GLN A 161 -23.71 -24.35 -5.75
C GLN A 161 -24.08 -24.04 -7.20
N ASP A 162 -24.50 -22.80 -7.50
CA ASP A 162 -24.89 -22.38 -8.84
C ASP A 162 -23.70 -22.48 -9.82
N VAL A 163 -22.50 -22.09 -9.39
CA VAL A 163 -21.27 -22.22 -10.19
C VAL A 163 -20.91 -23.70 -10.41
N GLN A 164 -21.03 -24.54 -9.38
CA GLN A 164 -20.77 -25.97 -9.50
C GLN A 164 -21.73 -26.65 -10.47
N GLN A 165 -23.02 -26.31 -10.40
CA GLN A 165 -24.02 -26.81 -11.33
C GLN A 165 -23.72 -26.36 -12.76
N ALA A 166 -23.38 -25.08 -12.95
CA ALA A 166 -23.05 -24.55 -14.27
C ALA A 166 -21.79 -25.17 -14.88
N LEU A 167 -20.78 -25.48 -14.06
CA LEU A 167 -19.58 -26.19 -14.51
C LEU A 167 -19.92 -27.60 -15.01
N THR A 168 -20.74 -28.32 -14.25
CA THR A 168 -21.20 -29.68 -14.63
C THR A 168 -21.96 -29.64 -15.95
N ILE A 169 -22.92 -28.73 -16.10
CA ILE A 169 -23.72 -28.58 -17.33
C ILE A 169 -22.80 -28.25 -18.51
N TYR A 170 -21.93 -27.24 -18.36
CA TYR A 170 -21.05 -26.79 -19.43
C TYR A 170 -20.19 -27.93 -19.98
N PHE A 171 -19.50 -28.66 -19.08
CA PHE A 171 -18.62 -29.74 -19.53
C PHE A 171 -19.40 -30.97 -20.01
N THR A 172 -20.61 -31.24 -19.50
CA THR A 172 -21.44 -32.33 -20.04
C THR A 172 -21.88 -32.05 -21.49
N GLU A 173 -22.22 -30.80 -21.80
CA GLU A 173 -22.72 -30.40 -23.12
C GLU A 173 -21.62 -30.13 -24.14
N ASN A 174 -20.41 -29.75 -23.69
CA ASN A 174 -19.33 -29.23 -24.56
C ASN A 174 -18.07 -30.12 -24.60
N LEU A 175 -18.12 -31.36 -24.08
CA LEU A 175 -17.08 -32.40 -24.27
C LEU A 175 -17.31 -33.44 -25.40
N PRO A 176 -17.90 -33.14 -26.58
CA PRO A 176 -17.78 -34.08 -27.70
C PRO A 176 -16.33 -34.19 -28.21
N GLN A 177 -15.98 -35.34 -28.80
CA GLN A 177 -14.61 -35.71 -29.22
C GLN A 177 -13.96 -34.80 -30.28
N ASP A 178 -14.73 -33.96 -30.97
CA ASP A 178 -14.26 -33.13 -32.10
C ASP A 178 -13.92 -31.66 -31.74
N THR A 179 -14.01 -31.25 -30.46
CA THR A 179 -13.74 -29.86 -30.06
C THR A 179 -12.32 -29.68 -29.53
N PHE A 180 -11.58 -28.70 -30.05
CA PHE A 180 -10.22 -28.41 -29.59
C PHE A 180 -10.21 -28.02 -28.09
N PRO A 181 -9.46 -28.73 -27.21
CA PRO A 181 -9.55 -28.53 -25.76
C PRO A 181 -9.31 -27.10 -25.28
N LEU A 182 -8.43 -26.35 -25.96
CA LEU A 182 -8.16 -24.95 -25.62
C LEU A 182 -9.38 -24.06 -25.89
N LEU A 183 -10.15 -24.31 -26.95
CA LEU A 183 -11.33 -23.52 -27.27
C LEU A 183 -12.43 -23.76 -26.23
N THR A 184 -12.65 -25.03 -25.84
CA THR A 184 -13.54 -25.39 -24.73
C THR A 184 -13.09 -24.71 -23.43
N TRP A 185 -11.78 -24.65 -23.16
CA TRP A 185 -11.23 -23.94 -22.01
C TRP A 185 -11.33 -22.40 -22.11
N GLU A 186 -11.26 -21.78 -23.29
CA GLU A 186 -11.49 -20.33 -23.36
C GLU A 186 -12.98 -20.01 -23.22
N ALA A 187 -13.85 -20.80 -23.84
CA ALA A 187 -15.30 -20.63 -23.77
C ALA A 187 -15.84 -20.85 -22.35
N HIS A 188 -15.39 -21.88 -21.61
CA HIS A 188 -15.84 -22.10 -20.23
C HIS A 188 -15.52 -20.89 -19.32
N LYS A 189 -14.36 -20.24 -19.52
CA LYS A 189 -13.96 -19.06 -18.72
C LYS A 189 -14.91 -17.91 -18.99
N CYS A 190 -15.32 -17.73 -20.25
CA CYS A 190 -16.27 -16.70 -20.63
C CYS A 190 -17.64 -16.94 -19.99
N VAL A 191 -18.15 -18.18 -20.04
CA VAL A 191 -19.42 -18.57 -19.42
C VAL A 191 -19.38 -18.36 -17.90
N MET A 192 -18.36 -18.92 -17.23
CA MET A 192 -18.20 -18.78 -15.78
C MET A 192 -18.06 -17.32 -15.36
N ARG A 193 -17.31 -16.52 -16.13
CA ARG A 193 -17.21 -15.08 -15.89
C ARG A 193 -18.57 -14.39 -15.99
N GLY A 194 -19.40 -14.74 -16.97
CA GLY A 194 -20.76 -14.21 -17.10
C GLY A 194 -21.63 -14.50 -15.88
N ILE A 195 -21.62 -15.74 -15.40
CA ILE A 195 -22.36 -16.18 -14.22
C ILE A 195 -21.88 -15.44 -12.96
N LEU A 196 -20.57 -15.38 -12.74
CA LEU A 196 -19.97 -14.70 -11.59
C LEU A 196 -20.24 -13.19 -11.62
N ILE A 197 -20.25 -12.56 -12.80
CA ILE A 197 -20.66 -11.16 -12.98
C ILE A 197 -22.14 -10.98 -12.59
N SER A 198 -23.01 -11.88 -13.03
CA SER A 198 -24.44 -11.83 -12.73
C SER A 198 -24.70 -11.87 -11.22
N HIS A 199 -24.14 -12.86 -10.50
CA HIS A 199 -24.26 -12.95 -9.04
C HIS A 199 -23.67 -11.73 -8.34
N SER A 200 -22.48 -11.28 -8.76
CA SER A 200 -21.85 -10.08 -8.21
C SER A 200 -22.74 -8.84 -8.37
N SER A 201 -23.40 -8.71 -9.52
CA SER A 201 -24.32 -7.61 -9.83
C SER A 201 -25.58 -7.69 -8.99
N ALA A 202 -26.18 -8.88 -8.86
CA ALA A 202 -27.37 -9.11 -8.05
C ALA A 202 -27.12 -8.80 -6.56
N LEU A 203 -26.05 -9.35 -5.97
CA LEU A 203 -25.67 -9.09 -4.59
C LEU A 203 -25.36 -7.61 -4.34
N LYS A 204 -24.70 -6.96 -5.31
CA LYS A 204 -24.47 -5.51 -5.24
C LYS A 204 -25.80 -4.75 -5.23
N LYS A 205 -26.72 -5.07 -6.14
CA LYS A 205 -28.04 -4.41 -6.23
C LYS A 205 -28.85 -4.59 -4.94
N ALA A 206 -28.88 -5.79 -4.38
CA ALA A 206 -29.56 -6.09 -3.13
C ALA A 206 -28.98 -5.26 -1.98
N ARG A 207 -27.65 -5.25 -1.83
CA ARG A 207 -27.00 -4.43 -0.80
C ARG A 207 -27.23 -2.93 -1.00
N ASP A 208 -27.10 -2.43 -2.23
CA ASP A 208 -27.31 -1.01 -2.53
C ASP A 208 -28.78 -0.62 -2.28
N HIS A 209 -29.73 -1.55 -2.44
CA HIS A 209 -31.13 -1.38 -2.06
C HIS A 209 -31.30 -1.28 -0.54
N THR A 210 -30.73 -2.21 0.23
CA THR A 210 -30.74 -2.17 1.71
C THR A 210 -30.15 -0.86 2.23
N ILE A 211 -29.03 -0.39 1.66
CA ILE A 211 -28.43 0.90 2.02
C ILE A 211 -29.41 2.05 1.78
N ARG A 212 -30.11 2.08 0.63
CA ARG A 212 -31.08 3.13 0.33
C ARG A 212 -32.26 3.10 1.30
N GLU A 213 -32.80 1.92 1.60
CA GLU A 213 -33.93 1.76 2.53
C GLU A 213 -33.56 2.19 3.94
N LEU A 214 -32.41 1.74 4.45
CA LEU A 214 -31.91 2.15 5.77
C LEU A 214 -31.64 3.66 5.82
N THR A 215 -31.08 4.25 4.75
CA THR A 215 -30.85 5.70 4.70
C THR A 215 -32.18 6.48 4.72
N ALA A 216 -33.18 6.02 3.97
CA ALA A 216 -34.51 6.63 3.98
C ALA A 216 -35.18 6.51 5.36
N LYS A 217 -35.13 5.31 5.97
CA LYS A 217 -35.64 5.04 7.32
C LYS A 217 -34.96 5.90 8.38
N ILE A 218 -33.64 6.04 8.31
CA ILE A 218 -32.88 6.93 9.21
C ILE A 218 -33.34 8.38 9.01
N GLY A 219 -33.56 8.82 7.76
CA GLY A 219 -34.07 10.16 7.46
C GLY A 219 -35.43 10.44 8.09
N THR A 220 -36.39 9.52 7.94
CA THR A 220 -37.75 9.65 8.49
C THR A 220 -37.74 9.61 10.02
N LEU A 221 -37.03 8.63 10.61
CA LEU A 221 -36.89 8.52 12.07
C LEU A 221 -36.20 9.74 12.67
N THR A 222 -35.16 10.25 12.00
CA THR A 222 -34.48 11.47 12.44
C THR A 222 -35.46 12.63 12.45
N GLN A 223 -36.22 12.85 11.37
CA GLN A 223 -37.20 13.94 11.28
C GLN A 223 -38.29 13.83 12.36
N ALA A 224 -38.85 12.63 12.57
CA ALA A 224 -39.85 12.38 13.60
C ALA A 224 -39.29 12.67 15.00
N HIS A 225 -38.08 12.17 15.30
CA HIS A 225 -37.39 12.45 16.56
C HIS A 225 -37.11 13.95 16.74
N LYS A 226 -36.79 14.71 15.68
CA LYS A 226 -36.61 16.18 15.79
C LYS A 226 -37.87 16.89 16.31
N GLN A 227 -39.05 16.33 16.03
CA GLN A 227 -40.33 16.94 16.39
C GLN A 227 -40.82 16.49 17.76
N THR A 228 -40.61 15.22 18.13
CA THR A 228 -41.20 14.62 19.33
C THR A 228 -40.22 14.47 20.50
N LEU A 229 -38.90 14.40 20.22
CA LEU A 229 -37.85 14.09 21.19
C LEU A 229 -38.08 12.78 21.97
N ASP A 230 -38.79 11.82 21.37
CA ASP A 230 -39.13 10.55 22.01
C ASP A 230 -37.96 9.55 22.05
N TYR A 231 -37.74 8.95 23.23
CA TYR A 231 -36.66 8.01 23.48
C TYR A 231 -36.86 6.66 22.76
N THR A 232 -38.10 6.25 22.47
CA THR A 232 -38.34 5.00 21.72
C THR A 232 -37.91 5.12 20.26
N LEU A 233 -38.23 6.26 19.63
CA LEU A 233 -37.74 6.62 18.29
C LEU A 233 -36.21 6.74 18.24
N LEU A 234 -35.57 7.21 19.32
CA LEU A 234 -34.12 7.25 19.41
C LEU A 234 -33.50 5.85 19.40
N GLY A 235 -34.13 4.88 20.09
CA GLY A 235 -33.71 3.48 20.07
C GLY A 235 -33.79 2.87 18.67
N GLU A 236 -34.91 3.06 17.97
CA GLU A 236 -35.10 2.58 16.60
C GLU A 236 -34.12 3.23 15.61
N LEU A 237 -33.87 4.53 15.77
CA LEU A 237 -32.91 5.27 14.97
C LEU A 237 -31.49 4.72 15.17
N THR A 238 -31.13 4.42 16.42
CA THR A 238 -29.80 3.87 16.75
C THR A 238 -29.62 2.47 16.15
N ALA A 239 -30.63 1.60 16.28
CA ALA A 239 -30.60 0.27 15.66
C ALA A 239 -30.46 0.33 14.13
N ALA A 240 -31.22 1.22 13.46
CA ALA A 240 -31.12 1.40 12.02
C ALA A 240 -29.73 1.92 11.57
N ARG A 241 -29.10 2.80 12.37
CA ARG A 241 -27.74 3.29 12.13
C ARG A 241 -26.69 2.18 12.28
N GLU A 242 -26.83 1.32 13.28
CA GLU A 242 -25.94 0.18 13.50
C GLU A 242 -25.99 -0.84 12.35
N GLU A 243 -27.21 -1.17 11.89
CA GLU A 243 -27.42 -2.09 10.77
C GLU A 243 -26.77 -1.55 9.48
N LEU A 244 -26.92 -0.25 9.23
CA LEU A 244 -26.30 0.40 8.09
C LEU A 244 -24.77 0.43 8.20
N ALA A 245 -24.24 0.72 9.39
CA ALA A 245 -22.80 0.67 9.66
C ALA A 245 -22.24 -0.74 9.39
N TRP A 246 -22.95 -1.79 9.79
CA TRP A 246 -22.56 -3.17 9.53
C TRP A 246 -22.51 -3.48 8.03
N THR A 247 -23.52 -3.05 7.26
CA THR A 247 -23.57 -3.25 5.81
C THR A 247 -22.44 -2.50 5.09
N LEU A 248 -22.13 -1.28 5.53
CA LEU A 248 -21.03 -0.48 4.98
C LEU A 248 -19.65 -1.08 5.34
N ARG A 249 -19.48 -1.65 6.53
CA ARG A 249 -18.22 -2.27 6.97
C ARG A 249 -17.76 -3.40 6.05
N GLN A 250 -18.71 -4.18 5.51
CA GLN A 250 -18.38 -5.21 4.51
C GLN A 250 -17.72 -4.62 3.25
N SER A 251 -18.12 -3.40 2.84
CA SER A 251 -17.54 -2.71 1.69
C SER A 251 -16.13 -2.17 1.98
N TYR A 252 -15.88 -1.70 3.21
CA TYR A 252 -14.56 -1.25 3.66
C TYR A 252 -13.54 -2.40 3.64
N THR A 253 -13.89 -3.55 4.23
CA THR A 253 -13.00 -4.72 4.29
C THR A 253 -12.53 -5.13 2.90
N ARG A 254 -13.43 -5.07 1.90
CA ARG A 254 -13.11 -5.31 0.49
C ARG A 254 -12.09 -4.32 -0.07
N ALA A 255 -12.23 -3.03 0.20
CA ALA A 255 -11.30 -2.00 -0.27
C ALA A 255 -9.90 -2.18 0.35
N LEU A 256 -9.85 -2.53 1.64
CA LEU A 256 -8.62 -2.80 2.35
C LEU A 256 -7.90 -4.05 1.81
N GLN A 257 -8.62 -5.15 1.60
CA GLN A 257 -8.09 -6.37 1.00
C GLN A 257 -7.54 -6.12 -0.41
N ARG A 258 -8.26 -5.37 -1.24
CA ARG A 258 -7.79 -4.98 -2.58
C ARG A 258 -6.48 -4.20 -2.54
N THR A 259 -6.34 -3.30 -1.58
CA THR A 259 -5.10 -2.52 -1.41
C THR A 259 -3.92 -3.45 -1.12
N LYS A 260 -4.09 -4.43 -0.21
CA LYS A 260 -3.05 -5.42 0.10
C LYS A 260 -2.73 -6.33 -1.10
N SER A 261 -3.74 -6.83 -1.79
CA SER A 261 -3.59 -7.66 -2.99
C SER A 261 -2.86 -6.92 -4.13
N PHE A 262 -3.15 -5.63 -4.32
CA PHE A 262 -2.40 -4.78 -5.26
C PHE A 262 -0.92 -4.69 -4.89
N PHE A 263 -0.60 -4.47 -3.61
CA PHE A 263 0.79 -4.48 -3.15
C PHE A 263 1.49 -5.83 -3.37
N TYR A 264 0.80 -6.93 -3.11
CA TYR A 264 1.35 -8.27 -3.34
C TYR A 264 1.62 -8.53 -4.83
N THR A 265 0.67 -8.18 -5.70
CA THR A 265 0.75 -8.45 -7.15
C THR A 265 1.70 -7.52 -7.91
N GLU A 266 1.81 -6.25 -7.49
CA GLU A 266 2.61 -5.23 -8.19
C GLU A 266 3.94 -4.92 -7.48
N GLY A 267 4.17 -5.44 -6.27
CA GLY A 267 5.36 -5.17 -5.47
C GLY A 267 6.65 -5.69 -6.11
N ASP A 268 6.60 -6.88 -6.71
CA ASP A 268 7.76 -7.53 -7.34
C ASP A 268 7.96 -7.15 -8.80
N LYS A 269 7.03 -6.41 -9.40
CA LYS A 269 7.11 -5.97 -10.79
C LYS A 269 7.86 -4.65 -10.90
N CYS A 270 8.55 -4.42 -12.02
CA CYS A 270 9.12 -3.13 -12.40
C CYS A 270 8.04 -2.10 -12.78
N SER A 271 7.15 -1.79 -11.84
CA SER A 271 5.98 -0.92 -12.01
C SER A 271 6.23 0.49 -11.46
N ARG A 272 5.30 1.41 -11.71
CA ARG A 272 5.30 2.76 -11.11
C ARG A 272 5.28 2.69 -9.56
N LEU A 273 4.73 1.63 -8.98
CA LEU A 273 4.75 1.40 -7.52
C LEU A 273 6.18 1.14 -7.04
N LEU A 274 6.91 0.24 -7.70
CA LEU A 274 8.32 -0.03 -7.39
C LEU A 274 9.16 1.24 -7.55
N ALA A 275 8.99 2.00 -8.64
CA ALA A 275 9.72 3.25 -8.84
C ALA A 275 9.47 4.27 -7.72
N ARG A 276 8.22 4.42 -7.26
CA ARG A 276 7.88 5.26 -6.09
C ARG A 276 8.54 4.76 -4.81
N MET A 277 8.52 3.45 -4.56
CA MET A 277 9.14 2.85 -3.39
C MET A 277 10.66 3.01 -3.41
N ILE A 278 11.30 2.81 -4.57
CA ILE A 278 12.73 3.06 -4.77
C ILE A 278 13.06 4.51 -4.50
N ASN A 279 12.29 5.47 -5.02
CA ASN A 279 12.53 6.89 -4.76
C ASN A 279 12.38 7.26 -3.29
N LYS A 280 11.37 6.71 -2.59
CA LYS A 280 11.21 6.89 -1.14
C LYS A 280 12.35 6.25 -0.35
N LYS A 281 12.79 5.05 -0.75
CA LYS A 281 13.94 4.37 -0.13
C LYS A 281 15.23 5.17 -0.36
N ARG A 282 15.43 5.67 -1.59
CA ARG A 282 16.58 6.50 -1.98
C ARG A 282 16.66 7.79 -1.17
N SER A 283 15.53 8.44 -0.86
CA SER A 283 15.52 9.60 0.04
C SER A 283 15.84 9.23 1.49
N MET A 284 15.49 8.02 1.94
CA MET A 284 15.80 7.56 3.30
C MET A 284 17.23 7.01 3.47
N THR A 285 17.84 6.51 2.39
CA THR A 285 19.21 5.97 2.39
C THR A 285 20.25 6.98 1.91
N TYR A 286 19.86 8.23 1.65
CA TYR A 286 20.79 9.26 1.22
C TYR A 286 21.70 9.67 2.38
N ILE A 287 23.02 9.53 2.19
CA ILE A 287 24.03 9.93 3.17
C ILE A 287 24.49 11.34 2.82
N ALA A 288 24.01 12.33 3.56
CA ALA A 288 24.33 13.73 3.30
C ALA A 288 25.76 14.11 3.71
N ARG A 289 26.31 13.45 4.74
CA ARG A 289 27.67 13.67 5.25
C ARG A 289 28.18 12.48 6.05
N MET A 290 29.49 12.27 6.09
CA MET A 290 30.13 11.17 6.85
C MET A 290 31.55 11.53 7.28
N ARG A 291 31.97 11.06 8.45
CA ARG A 291 33.34 11.16 8.98
C ARG A 291 34.16 9.95 8.59
N ASP A 292 35.41 10.19 8.20
CA ASP A 292 36.39 9.14 7.95
C ASP A 292 37.00 8.59 9.26
N THR A 293 37.95 7.66 9.12
CA THR A 293 38.68 7.05 10.25
C THR A 293 39.59 8.04 10.98
N ALA A 294 39.98 9.16 10.36
CA ALA A 294 40.73 10.25 10.97
C ALA A 294 39.82 11.30 11.65
N GLY A 295 38.50 11.19 11.51
CA GLY A 295 37.49 12.08 12.07
C GLY A 295 37.12 13.28 11.19
N GLN A 296 37.67 13.38 9.98
CA GLN A 296 37.36 14.44 9.00
C GLN A 296 35.98 14.23 8.38
N LEU A 297 35.17 15.29 8.31
CA LEU A 297 33.80 15.26 7.78
C LEU A 297 33.78 15.53 6.27
N HIS A 298 33.12 14.65 5.52
CA HIS A 298 32.92 14.73 4.07
C HIS A 298 31.46 14.96 3.72
N HIS A 299 31.21 15.80 2.71
CA HIS A 299 29.87 16.10 2.17
C HIS A 299 29.69 15.65 0.71
N MET A 300 30.79 15.45 0.00
CA MET A 300 30.76 15.06 -1.41
C MET A 300 30.61 13.54 -1.52
N PRO A 301 29.69 13.02 -2.37
CA PRO A 301 29.44 11.59 -2.51
C PRO A 301 30.71 10.75 -2.76
N ASP A 302 31.63 11.25 -3.58
CA ASP A 302 32.86 10.53 -3.94
C ASP A 302 33.82 10.38 -2.75
N GLN A 303 33.89 11.41 -1.90
CA GLN A 303 34.69 11.40 -0.68
C GLN A 303 34.07 10.47 0.37
N ILE A 304 32.73 10.52 0.51
CA ILE A 304 31.99 9.61 1.40
C ILE A 304 32.19 8.16 0.95
N ALA A 305 32.06 7.88 -0.35
CA ALA A 305 32.31 6.55 -0.91
C ALA A 305 33.74 6.08 -0.60
N THR A 306 34.74 6.93 -0.80
CA THR A 306 36.15 6.61 -0.49
C THR A 306 36.36 6.28 0.99
N ALA A 307 35.76 7.06 1.89
CA ALA A 307 35.84 6.83 3.34
C ALA A 307 35.20 5.48 3.74
N VAL A 308 34.02 5.18 3.19
CA VAL A 308 33.32 3.89 3.39
C VAL A 308 34.14 2.72 2.85
N THR A 309 34.66 2.84 1.63
CA THR A 309 35.47 1.78 1.01
C THR A 309 36.68 1.48 1.87
N ARG A 310 37.46 2.48 2.27
CA ARG A 310 38.62 2.28 3.16
C ARG A 310 38.22 1.58 4.46
N PHE A 311 37.19 2.07 5.15
CA PHE A 311 36.73 1.48 6.41
C PHE A 311 36.41 -0.01 6.28
N TYR A 312 35.64 -0.42 5.25
CA TYR A 312 35.29 -1.82 5.08
C TYR A 312 36.41 -2.67 4.48
N THR A 313 37.27 -2.09 3.64
CA THR A 313 38.49 -2.77 3.18
C THR A 313 39.37 -3.14 4.38
N ASP A 314 39.58 -2.21 5.31
CA ASP A 314 40.38 -2.47 6.52
C ASP A 314 39.68 -3.49 7.44
N LEU A 315 38.36 -3.39 7.60
CA LEU A 315 37.57 -4.30 8.44
C LEU A 315 37.59 -5.75 7.94
N TYR A 316 37.53 -5.94 6.61
CA TYR A 316 37.52 -7.26 5.97
C TYR A 316 38.91 -7.72 5.50
N ALA A 317 39.95 -6.90 5.69
CA ALA A 317 41.31 -7.30 5.41
C ALA A 317 41.67 -8.52 6.25
N ILE A 318 42.09 -9.60 5.60
CA ILE A 318 42.69 -10.73 6.28
C ILE A 318 44.05 -10.26 6.78
N PRO A 319 44.35 -10.29 8.09
CA PRO A 319 45.64 -9.85 8.59
C PRO A 319 46.76 -10.67 7.92
N PRO A 320 47.75 -10.01 7.28
CA PRO A 320 48.95 -10.72 6.87
C PRO A 320 49.63 -11.18 8.17
N HIS A 321 49.72 -12.50 8.36
CA HIS A 321 50.38 -13.15 9.50
C HIS A 321 49.66 -13.11 10.86
N ALA A 322 48.41 -13.56 10.94
CA ALA A 322 48.14 -14.46 12.06
C ALA A 322 48.95 -15.75 11.78
N PRO A 323 49.89 -16.18 12.64
CA PRO A 323 50.64 -17.40 12.40
C PRO A 323 49.63 -18.54 12.29
N ARG A 324 49.36 -18.98 11.06
CA ARG A 324 48.67 -20.24 10.81
C ARG A 324 49.59 -21.27 11.42
N ALA A 325 49.17 -21.85 12.55
CA ALA A 325 49.79 -23.06 13.06
C ALA A 325 49.67 -24.08 11.93
N ASP A 326 50.75 -24.24 11.18
CA ASP A 326 50.85 -25.02 9.95
C ASP A 326 49.96 -24.51 8.76
N PRO A 327 50.55 -24.04 7.64
CA PRO A 327 49.80 -23.70 6.43
C PRO A 327 49.01 -24.88 5.86
N ASN A 328 49.40 -26.11 6.21
CA ASN A 328 48.64 -27.31 5.89
C ASN A 328 47.57 -27.65 6.92
N MET A 329 47.42 -27.01 8.08
CA MET A 329 46.45 -27.46 9.09
C MET A 329 45.00 -27.45 8.57
N GLY A 330 44.63 -26.46 7.76
CA GLY A 330 43.33 -26.41 7.08
C GLY A 330 43.20 -27.54 6.06
N LEU A 331 44.25 -27.76 5.27
CA LEU A 331 44.32 -28.84 4.28
C LEU A 331 44.31 -30.22 4.95
N THR A 332 45.00 -30.39 6.07
CA THR A 332 45.13 -31.61 6.88
C THR A 332 43.83 -31.91 7.61
N ARG A 333 43.13 -30.90 8.14
CA ARG A 333 41.78 -31.06 8.71
C ARG A 333 40.77 -31.42 7.63
N MET A 334 40.84 -30.77 6.47
CA MET A 334 39.99 -31.06 5.33
C MET A 334 40.27 -32.46 4.79
N ASN A 335 41.53 -32.83 4.58
CA ASN A 335 41.96 -34.15 4.14
C ASN A 335 41.58 -35.21 5.16
N ALA A 336 41.84 -35.02 6.47
CA ALA A 336 41.43 -35.98 7.50
C ALA A 336 39.90 -36.18 7.56
N TYR A 337 39.12 -35.11 7.34
CA TYR A 337 37.66 -35.19 7.23
C TYR A 337 37.23 -35.91 5.95
N LEU A 338 37.82 -35.58 4.80
CA LEU A 338 37.54 -36.23 3.51
C LEU A 338 37.93 -37.71 3.56
N THR A 339 39.11 -38.07 4.02
CA THR A 339 39.57 -39.47 4.17
C THR A 339 38.70 -40.27 5.13
N LYS A 340 38.10 -39.64 6.14
CA LYS A 340 37.18 -40.30 7.08
C LYS A 340 35.82 -40.63 6.45
N TYR A 341 35.35 -39.80 5.50
CA TYR A 341 33.96 -39.86 5.01
C TYR A 341 33.80 -40.12 3.50
N THR A 342 34.85 -40.06 2.69
CA THR A 342 34.84 -40.40 1.26
C THR A 342 35.63 -41.69 1.03
N LYS A 343 34.92 -42.81 0.85
CA LYS A 343 35.52 -44.14 0.56
C LYS A 343 35.52 -44.49 -0.93
N THR A 344 34.89 -43.68 -1.75
CA THR A 344 34.67 -43.88 -3.18
C THR A 344 35.46 -42.83 -3.93
N LYS A 345 36.44 -43.29 -4.71
CA LYS A 345 37.14 -42.43 -5.67
C LYS A 345 36.19 -42.19 -6.84
N LEU A 346 36.08 -40.95 -7.32
CA LEU A 346 35.39 -40.65 -8.56
C LEU A 346 35.96 -41.54 -9.68
N SER A 347 35.11 -41.99 -10.61
CA SER A 347 35.58 -42.68 -11.81
C SER A 347 36.52 -41.77 -12.60
N SER A 348 37.44 -42.36 -13.38
CA SER A 348 38.38 -41.62 -14.22
C SER A 348 37.67 -40.58 -15.08
N ASP A 349 36.56 -40.99 -15.70
CA ASP A 349 35.74 -40.15 -16.57
C ASP A 349 35.07 -38.99 -15.81
N ALA A 350 34.65 -39.21 -14.56
CA ALA A 350 34.04 -38.16 -13.73
C ALA A 350 35.09 -37.15 -13.22
N ALA A 351 36.30 -37.62 -12.93
CA ALA A 351 37.43 -36.75 -12.61
C ALA A 351 37.83 -35.90 -13.82
N GLU A 352 37.96 -36.51 -15.01
CA GLU A 352 38.22 -35.79 -16.27
C GLU A 352 37.11 -34.77 -16.59
N ALA A 353 35.84 -35.09 -16.36
CA ALA A 353 34.73 -34.16 -16.58
C ALA A 353 34.74 -32.95 -15.61
N LEU A 354 35.26 -33.14 -14.39
CA LEU A 354 35.42 -32.07 -13.39
C LEU A 354 36.68 -31.24 -13.62
N GLU A 355 37.75 -31.86 -14.12
CA GLU A 355 39.03 -31.22 -14.47
C GLU A 355 39.04 -30.61 -15.87
N ALA A 356 38.01 -30.89 -16.68
CA ALA A 356 37.85 -30.32 -18.01
C ALA A 356 37.90 -28.78 -17.96
N PRO A 357 38.63 -28.13 -18.89
CA PRO A 357 38.73 -26.68 -18.94
C PRO A 357 37.35 -26.03 -18.98
N LEU A 358 37.11 -25.08 -18.09
CA LEU A 358 35.92 -24.23 -18.14
C LEU A 358 35.93 -23.48 -19.47
N MET A 359 34.85 -23.61 -20.25
CA MET A 359 34.78 -22.98 -21.57
C MET A 359 34.61 -21.46 -21.43
N GLU A 360 35.06 -20.70 -22.43
CA GLU A 360 35.05 -19.22 -22.41
C GLU A 360 33.62 -18.65 -22.25
N GLY A 361 32.59 -19.37 -22.72
CA GLY A 361 31.18 -19.05 -22.48
C GLY A 361 30.68 -19.33 -21.06
N GLU A 362 31.39 -20.14 -20.28
CA GLU A 362 31.13 -20.41 -18.85
C GLU A 362 31.82 -19.38 -17.93
N LEU A 363 32.74 -18.56 -18.47
CA LEU A 363 33.71 -17.77 -17.70
C LEU A 363 33.71 -16.28 -18.07
N ALA A 364 32.55 -15.73 -18.45
CA ALA A 364 32.40 -14.29 -18.62
C ALA A 364 32.53 -13.58 -17.25
N LEU A 365 33.78 -13.33 -16.84
CA LEU A 365 34.17 -12.70 -15.59
C LEU A 365 33.71 -11.24 -15.56
N GLN A 366 32.55 -10.97 -14.96
CA GLN A 366 32.25 -9.64 -14.44
C GLN A 366 32.64 -9.58 -12.98
N THR A 367 33.94 -9.40 -12.73
CA THR A 367 34.58 -8.84 -11.53
C THR A 367 34.14 -9.39 -10.16
N LEU A 368 35.11 -9.73 -9.30
CA LEU A 368 34.94 -9.91 -7.85
C LEU A 368 34.54 -8.60 -7.12
N ALA A 369 33.78 -7.72 -7.77
CA ALA A 369 33.26 -6.48 -7.22
C ALA A 369 31.99 -6.79 -6.41
N ALA A 370 31.96 -6.30 -5.18
CA ALA A 370 30.76 -6.30 -4.36
C ALA A 370 30.18 -4.89 -4.35
N ASN A 371 28.92 -4.74 -4.74
CA ASN A 371 28.21 -3.47 -4.55
C ASN A 371 27.74 -3.40 -3.10
N ILE A 372 28.34 -2.50 -2.31
CA ILE A 372 27.97 -2.32 -0.91
C ILE A 372 26.91 -1.22 -0.82
N VAL A 373 25.75 -1.57 -0.28
CA VAL A 373 24.70 -0.61 0.10
C VAL A 373 24.70 -0.45 1.61
N LEU A 374 24.75 0.79 2.09
CA LEU A 374 24.70 1.11 3.51
C LEU A 374 23.27 1.37 3.96
N LEU A 375 22.84 0.69 5.03
CA LEU A 375 21.56 0.96 5.71
C LEU A 375 21.80 1.58 7.09
N PRO A 376 21.18 2.72 7.43
CA PRO A 376 21.34 3.31 8.75
C PRO A 376 20.80 2.38 9.85
N LYS A 377 21.51 2.30 10.97
CA LYS A 377 21.04 1.63 12.20
C LYS A 377 20.08 2.56 12.94
N GLU A 378 19.02 1.99 13.49
CA GLU A 378 18.11 2.72 14.38
C GLU A 378 18.89 3.25 15.60
N GLY A 379 18.84 4.57 15.83
CA GLY A 379 19.60 5.25 16.89
C GLY A 379 21.12 5.31 16.68
N GLY A 380 21.65 4.87 15.53
CA GLY A 380 23.07 4.93 15.22
C GLY A 380 23.53 6.32 14.77
N ASP A 381 24.78 6.66 15.05
CA ASP A 381 25.39 7.91 14.58
C ASP A 381 25.53 7.91 13.05
N THR A 382 24.67 8.66 12.37
CA THR A 382 24.65 8.79 10.90
C THR A 382 25.87 9.51 10.34
N GLU A 383 26.72 10.13 11.17
CA GLU A 383 27.98 10.71 10.71
C GLU A 383 29.12 9.69 10.68
N ARG A 384 28.95 8.46 11.19
CA ARG A 384 30.04 7.47 11.25
C ARG A 384 29.69 6.20 10.50
N CYS A 385 30.68 5.57 9.87
CA CYS A 385 30.52 4.28 9.18
C CYS A 385 29.91 3.18 10.08
N THR A 386 30.22 3.18 11.38
CA THR A 386 29.69 2.23 12.36
C THR A 386 28.19 2.36 12.61
N GLY A 387 27.60 3.53 12.31
CA GLY A 387 26.16 3.77 12.35
C GLY A 387 25.38 3.12 11.21
N TYR A 388 26.08 2.46 10.26
CA TYR A 388 25.47 1.79 9.12
C TYR A 388 25.70 0.28 9.14
N ARG A 389 24.82 -0.45 8.46
CA ARG A 389 24.94 -1.89 8.16
C ARG A 389 25.34 -2.04 6.68
N PRO A 390 26.46 -2.72 6.38
CA PRO A 390 26.83 -3.01 4.99
C PRO A 390 25.99 -4.18 4.47
N ILE A 391 25.34 -3.99 3.33
CA ILE A 391 24.76 -5.08 2.54
C ILE A 391 25.57 -5.19 1.27
N SER A 392 26.38 -6.24 1.20
CA SER A 392 27.19 -6.56 0.01
C SER A 392 26.35 -7.37 -0.98
N LEU A 393 26.06 -6.79 -2.13
CA LEU A 393 25.55 -7.53 -3.27
C LEU A 393 26.76 -8.14 -4.00
N LEU A 394 27.01 -9.42 -3.76
CA LEU A 394 28.00 -10.20 -4.50
C LEU A 394 27.45 -10.51 -5.90
N ASN A 395 28.32 -10.51 -6.91
CA ASN A 395 27.93 -10.86 -8.27
C ASN A 395 27.34 -12.29 -8.34
N CYS A 396 26.34 -12.45 -9.20
CA CYS A 396 25.64 -13.71 -9.42
C CYS A 396 26.58 -14.84 -9.83
N ASP A 397 27.73 -14.51 -10.40
CA ASP A 397 28.73 -15.44 -10.88
C ASP A 397 29.22 -16.37 -9.77
N LEU A 398 29.41 -15.87 -8.54
CA LEU A 398 29.84 -16.69 -7.40
C LEU A 398 28.75 -17.69 -7.01
N ARG A 399 27.48 -17.30 -7.12
CA ARG A 399 26.33 -18.22 -6.94
C ARG A 399 26.19 -19.18 -8.11
N LEU A 400 26.50 -18.75 -9.33
CA LEU A 400 26.48 -19.57 -10.54
C LEU A 400 27.59 -20.61 -10.50
N PHE A 401 28.82 -20.25 -10.12
CA PHE A 401 29.93 -21.17 -9.89
C PHE A 401 29.61 -22.17 -8.78
N ALA A 402 29.10 -21.70 -7.63
CA ALA A 402 28.64 -22.60 -6.58
C ALA A 402 27.55 -23.56 -7.08
N LYS A 403 26.66 -23.10 -7.97
CA LYS A 403 25.60 -23.92 -8.57
C LYS A 403 26.12 -24.88 -9.64
N ILE A 404 27.06 -24.47 -10.49
CA ILE A 404 27.72 -25.32 -11.50
C ILE A 404 28.48 -26.42 -10.78
N LEU A 405 29.31 -26.07 -9.79
CA LEU A 405 30.03 -27.04 -8.96
C LEU A 405 29.06 -28.00 -8.27
N ALA A 406 28.02 -27.48 -7.62
CA ALA A 406 27.00 -28.32 -7.00
C ALA A 406 26.29 -29.23 -8.02
N THR A 407 26.04 -28.74 -9.25
CA THR A 407 25.33 -29.49 -10.31
C THR A 407 26.22 -30.57 -10.93
N ARG A 408 27.50 -30.28 -11.19
CA ARG A 408 28.49 -31.26 -11.66
C ARG A 408 28.78 -32.32 -10.58
N LEU A 409 28.73 -31.93 -9.30
CA LEU A 409 28.90 -32.86 -8.19
C LEU A 409 27.64 -33.70 -7.93
N ASN A 410 26.43 -33.17 -8.17
CA ASN A 410 25.16 -33.81 -7.78
C ASN A 410 24.95 -35.26 -8.26
N PRO A 411 25.34 -35.66 -9.49
CA PRO A 411 25.25 -37.06 -9.93
C PRO A 411 26.17 -38.01 -9.14
N HIS A 412 27.27 -37.48 -8.60
CA HIS A 412 28.30 -38.25 -7.88
C HIS A 412 28.15 -38.15 -6.36
N ILE A 413 27.36 -37.20 -5.86
CA ILE A 413 27.08 -37.04 -4.42
C ILE A 413 26.53 -38.33 -3.79
N PRO A 414 25.59 -39.09 -4.40
CA PRO A 414 25.10 -40.35 -3.86
C PRO A 414 26.19 -41.42 -3.67
N ASP A 415 27.24 -41.38 -4.50
CA ASP A 415 28.37 -42.30 -4.39
C ASP A 415 29.37 -41.84 -3.32
N LEU A 416 29.46 -40.53 -3.08
CA LEU A 416 30.44 -39.90 -2.20
C LEU A 416 29.97 -39.73 -0.75
N ILE A 417 28.64 -39.69 -0.51
CA ILE A 417 28.04 -39.41 0.79
C ILE A 417 27.15 -40.59 1.22
N SER A 418 27.26 -40.99 2.49
CA SER A 418 26.43 -42.09 3.05
C SER A 418 24.93 -41.80 2.89
N PRO A 419 24.09 -42.79 2.52
CA PRO A 419 22.64 -42.64 2.42
C PRO A 419 21.96 -42.07 3.67
N ASP A 420 22.61 -42.24 4.84
CA ASP A 420 22.09 -41.81 6.15
C ASP A 420 22.36 -40.33 6.47
N GLN A 421 22.97 -39.53 5.59
CA GLN A 421 23.14 -38.09 5.80
C GLN A 421 21.98 -37.29 5.15
N PRO A 422 21.06 -36.71 5.94
CA PRO A 422 19.90 -35.99 5.42
C PRO A 422 20.29 -34.55 5.06
N GLY A 423 20.86 -34.37 3.88
CA GLY A 423 21.01 -33.07 3.22
C GLY A 423 20.23 -33.08 1.91
N THR A 424 19.77 -31.92 1.44
CA THR A 424 18.98 -31.73 0.20
C THR A 424 19.72 -32.20 -1.06
N ILE A 425 19.78 -33.51 -1.26
CA ILE A 425 20.31 -34.17 -2.45
C ILE A 425 19.08 -34.52 -3.28
N ARG A 426 19.02 -34.02 -4.52
CA ARG A 426 17.97 -34.45 -5.46
C ARG A 426 18.26 -35.91 -5.82
N SER A 427 17.47 -36.82 -5.28
CA SER A 427 17.36 -38.18 -5.82
C SER A 427 16.98 -38.08 -7.30
N GLY A 428 17.84 -38.59 -8.17
CA GLY A 428 17.53 -38.76 -9.59
C GLY A 428 16.36 -39.73 -9.80
N PRO A 429 15.82 -39.83 -11.02
CA PRO A 429 14.71 -40.73 -11.30
C PRO A 429 15.14 -42.16 -10.98
N SER A 430 14.44 -42.80 -10.06
CA SER A 430 14.60 -44.22 -9.76
C SER A 430 14.40 -45.03 -11.05
N PRO A 431 15.20 -46.11 -11.26
CA PRO A 431 15.13 -46.96 -12.44
C PRO A 431 13.75 -47.62 -12.62
#